data_AF-A0A816KZF8-F1
#
_entry.id   AF-A0A816KZF8-F1
#
_cell.length_a   1.000
_cell.length_b   1.000
_cell.length_c   1.000
_cell.angle_alpha   90.00
_cell.angle_beta   90.00
_cell.angle_gamma   90.00
#
_symmetry.space_group_name_H-M   'P 1'
#
loop_
_entity.id
_entity.type
_entity.pdbx_description
1 polymer ?
#
loop_
_entity_poly.entity_id
_entity_poly.type
_entity_poly.pdbx_seq_one_letter_code
_entity_poly.pdbx_strand_id
1 'polypeptide(L)'
;MAENLELSLLCSETINVGDDDMIFGREVSNFQIGFPLESEEIIREMMEKEKQHLPSDDYIRRLRSGDMDFNARRRKALNWIFKACEVHQFGPLCICLSVNYFDRFLSVHDLPYDKAWTMQLLAVACLSLAAKLEETYVPRLLIDLQVGHPEFLFVAKSIQRMELLVVNRLEGRLRAITPCSYISYFLRKMSKSDQEPSNTLISISLQVIASKAKGIDFLEFRPSEVAAAVALYVSGELHTVQFDDSSFSPLFSPLQKERVKKIGGMIESGGSGLCSQTPSGVLEVSASCFSIKTHAY
;
A
#
# COMPACT_ATOMS: atom_id res chain seq x y z
N MET A 1 -20.40 -25.47 14.50
CA MET A 1 -21.49 -24.85 13.70
C MET A 1 -21.01 -23.70 12.80
N ALA A 2 -19.73 -23.30 12.85
CA ALA A 2 -19.13 -22.32 11.93
C ALA A 2 -18.39 -22.96 10.73
N GLU A 3 -18.04 -24.25 10.80
CA GLU A 3 -17.28 -24.95 9.75
C GLU A 3 -18.13 -25.42 8.55
N ASN A 4 -19.46 -25.46 8.69
CA ASN A 4 -20.37 -25.88 7.60
C ASN A 4 -20.83 -24.75 6.68
N LEU A 5 -20.39 -23.50 6.91
CA LEU A 5 -20.67 -22.38 6.01
C LEU A 5 -19.55 -22.14 4.98
N GLU A 6 -18.35 -22.68 5.20
CA GLU A 6 -17.21 -22.56 4.27
C GLU A 6 -17.22 -23.61 3.14
N LEU A 7 -17.88 -24.76 3.35
CA LEU A 7 -17.98 -25.82 2.34
C LEU A 7 -19.17 -25.68 1.38
N SER A 8 -20.17 -24.85 1.70
CA SER A 8 -21.31 -24.59 0.80
C SER A 8 -21.03 -23.58 -0.32
N LEU A 9 -19.86 -22.94 -0.31
CA LEU A 9 -19.43 -21.99 -1.36
C LEU A 9 -18.71 -22.68 -2.53
N LEU A 10 -18.46 -23.99 -2.43
CA LEU A 10 -17.67 -24.77 -3.38
C LEU A 10 -18.41 -26.06 -3.82
N CYS A 11 -19.52 -25.95 -4.55
CA CYS A 11 -19.92 -26.91 -5.62
C CYS A 11 -21.28 -26.53 -6.26
N SER A 12 -21.31 -26.50 -7.62
CA SER A 12 -22.43 -26.65 -8.59
C SER A 12 -23.75 -25.87 -8.37
N GLU A 13 -24.38 -25.19 -9.34
CA GLU A 13 -24.53 -25.44 -10.77
C GLU A 13 -25.16 -24.21 -11.50
N THR A 14 -24.93 -24.17 -12.82
CA THR A 14 -25.67 -23.56 -13.96
C THR A 14 -26.31 -22.15 -13.99
N ILE A 15 -26.10 -21.57 -15.17
CA ILE A 15 -26.49 -20.30 -15.80
C ILE A 15 -27.98 -19.97 -15.67
N ASN A 16 -28.28 -18.69 -15.38
CA ASN A 16 -29.28 -17.96 -16.17
C ASN A 16 -28.85 -16.49 -16.30
N VAL A 17 -28.75 -16.03 -17.55
CA VAL A 17 -28.45 -14.64 -17.91
C VAL A 17 -29.77 -13.88 -17.82
N GLY A 18 -29.79 -12.84 -17.01
CA GLY A 18 -30.86 -11.85 -16.96
C GLY A 18 -30.21 -10.47 -16.81
N ASP A 19 -30.24 -9.70 -17.89
CA ASP A 19 -29.92 -8.28 -17.91
C ASP A 19 -30.82 -7.55 -16.91
N ASP A 20 -30.24 -6.68 -16.09
CA ASP A 20 -30.96 -5.52 -15.56
C ASP A 20 -29.96 -4.41 -15.22
N ASP A 21 -30.02 -3.36 -16.03
CA ASP A 21 -29.37 -2.08 -15.84
C ASP A 21 -29.86 -1.42 -14.53
N MET A 22 -28.94 -1.10 -13.62
CA MET A 22 -29.22 -0.19 -12.50
C MET A 22 -28.32 1.04 -12.63
N ILE A 23 -28.91 2.07 -13.22
CA ILE A 23 -28.44 3.45 -13.25
C ILE A 23 -28.40 3.98 -11.81
N PHE A 24 -27.20 4.24 -11.28
CA PHE A 24 -27.04 5.16 -10.15
C PHE A 24 -26.48 6.49 -10.69
N GLY A 25 -27.40 7.34 -11.16
CA GLY A 25 -27.13 8.75 -11.32
C GLY A 25 -27.01 9.37 -9.94
N ARG A 26 -25.80 9.76 -9.55
CA ARG A 26 -25.59 10.68 -8.43
C ARG A 26 -24.78 11.86 -8.93
N GLU A 27 -25.40 13.02 -8.83
CA GLU A 27 -24.87 14.33 -9.19
C GLU A 27 -23.48 14.52 -8.56
N VAL A 28 -22.48 14.73 -9.41
CA VAL A 28 -21.13 15.11 -9.00
C VAL A 28 -21.16 16.61 -8.78
N SER A 29 -21.42 17.03 -7.55
CA SER A 29 -21.08 18.39 -7.13
C SER A 29 -19.55 18.47 -6.99
N ASN A 30 -18.98 19.42 -7.73
CA ASN A 30 -17.56 19.76 -7.76
C ASN A 30 -16.97 19.90 -6.35
N PHE A 31 -16.26 18.87 -5.86
CA PHE A 31 -15.31 19.02 -4.77
C PHE A 31 -13.95 19.40 -5.39
N GLN A 32 -13.70 20.70 -5.37
CA GLN A 32 -12.41 21.31 -5.62
C GLN A 32 -11.39 20.66 -4.67
N ILE A 33 -10.44 19.89 -5.22
CA ILE A 33 -9.43 19.13 -4.48
C ILE A 33 -8.42 20.12 -3.88
N GLY A 34 -8.77 20.69 -2.74
CA GLY A 34 -7.81 21.14 -1.74
C GLY A 34 -7.84 20.10 -0.63
N PHE A 35 -6.70 19.45 -0.34
CA PHE A 35 -6.59 18.65 0.87
C PHE A 35 -7.00 19.53 2.06
N PRO A 36 -8.01 19.16 2.85
CA PRO A 36 -8.25 19.84 4.12
C PRO A 36 -6.93 19.84 4.89
N LEU A 37 -6.55 20.98 5.48
CA LEU A 37 -5.44 21.03 6.43
C LEU A 37 -5.71 19.94 7.48
N GLU A 38 -4.97 18.83 7.40
CA GLU A 38 -5.11 17.73 8.34
C GLU A 38 -4.76 18.28 9.71
N SER A 39 -5.79 18.52 10.52
CA SER A 39 -5.60 19.04 11.87
C SER A 39 -4.81 18.01 12.68
N GLU A 40 -3.99 18.48 13.63
CA GLU A 40 -3.23 17.61 14.54
C GLU A 40 -4.13 16.58 15.25
N GLU A 41 -5.42 16.89 15.42
CA GLU A 41 -6.41 15.97 15.96
C GLU A 41 -6.69 14.77 15.04
N ILE A 42 -6.86 15.00 13.73
CA ILE A 42 -7.07 13.93 12.74
C ILE A 42 -5.84 13.01 12.69
N ILE A 43 -4.64 13.60 12.68
CA ILE A 43 -3.39 12.83 12.66
C ILE A 43 -3.25 11.98 13.92
N ARG A 44 -3.57 12.52 15.09
CA ARG A 44 -3.58 11.77 16.35
C ARG A 44 -4.58 10.62 16.32
N GLU A 45 -5.79 10.86 15.83
CA GLU A 45 -6.81 9.80 15.67
C GLU A 45 -6.34 8.71 14.71
N MET A 46 -5.69 9.08 13.60
CA MET A 46 -5.09 8.13 12.67
C MET A 46 -3.99 7.30 13.36
N MET A 47 -3.10 7.93 14.15
CA MET A 47 -2.03 7.24 14.87
C MET A 47 -2.55 6.28 15.95
N GLU A 48 -3.70 6.59 16.57
CA GLU A 48 -4.36 5.68 17.51
C GLU A 48 -4.93 4.45 16.80
N LYS A 49 -5.45 4.63 15.58
CA LYS A 49 -6.11 3.58 14.78
C LYS A 49 -5.17 2.80 13.87
N GLU A 50 -3.97 3.29 13.57
CA GLU A 50 -3.09 2.69 12.54
C GLU A 50 -2.73 1.21 12.81
N LYS A 51 -2.68 0.81 14.09
CA LYS A 51 -2.43 -0.60 14.48
C LYS A 51 -3.50 -1.56 13.99
N GLN A 52 -4.72 -1.08 13.79
CA GLN A 52 -5.84 -1.87 13.27
C GLN A 52 -5.66 -2.25 11.79
N HIS A 53 -4.72 -1.57 11.11
CA HIS A 53 -4.39 -1.77 9.71
C HIS A 53 -3.02 -2.44 9.53
N LEU A 54 -2.45 -3.01 10.60
CA LEU A 54 -1.22 -3.81 10.53
C LEU A 54 -1.54 -5.31 10.48
N PRO A 55 -0.71 -6.12 9.79
CA PRO A 55 -0.75 -7.57 9.96
C PRO A 55 -0.31 -7.94 11.39
N SER A 56 -0.67 -9.14 11.84
CA SER A 56 -0.32 -9.64 13.17
C SER A 56 1.17 -9.96 13.30
N ASP A 57 1.66 -9.92 14.54
CA ASP A 57 3.05 -10.30 14.86
C ASP A 57 3.36 -11.77 14.54
N ASP A 58 2.35 -12.65 14.61
CA ASP A 58 2.50 -14.06 14.21
C ASP A 58 2.81 -14.18 12.71
N TYR A 59 2.07 -13.45 11.87
CA TYR A 59 2.33 -13.40 10.44
C TYR A 59 3.75 -12.92 10.12
N ILE A 60 4.21 -11.85 10.77
CA ILE A 60 5.58 -11.34 10.60
C ILE A 60 6.61 -12.39 11.03
N ARG A 61 6.34 -13.11 12.13
CA ARG A 61 7.20 -14.19 12.62
C ARG A 61 7.26 -15.34 11.63
N ARG A 62 6.13 -15.77 11.04
CA ARG A 62 6.07 -16.80 9.99
C ARG A 62 6.87 -16.41 8.75
N LEU A 63 6.85 -15.13 8.35
CA LEU A 63 7.68 -14.63 7.25
C LEU A 63 9.19 -14.67 7.57
N ARG A 64 9.56 -14.49 8.84
CA ARG A 64 10.96 -14.46 9.32
C ARG A 64 11.51 -15.84 9.72
N SER A 65 10.64 -16.77 10.09
CA SER A 65 11.03 -18.09 10.62
C SER A 65 11.70 -19.00 9.59
N GLY A 66 11.83 -18.57 8.34
CA GLY A 66 12.52 -19.31 7.29
C GLY A 66 11.68 -20.43 6.68
N ASP A 67 10.34 -20.37 6.79
CA ASP A 67 9.49 -21.06 5.83
C ASP A 67 9.67 -20.36 4.47
N MET A 68 10.74 -20.77 3.79
CA MET A 68 11.20 -20.17 2.54
C MET A 68 10.10 -20.22 1.49
N ASP A 69 9.24 -21.22 1.54
CA ASP A 69 8.15 -21.39 0.59
C ASP A 69 7.06 -20.33 0.81
N PHE A 70 6.63 -20.07 2.06
CA PHE A 70 5.60 -19.07 2.35
C PHE A 70 6.02 -17.65 1.91
N ASN A 71 7.21 -17.20 2.31
CA ASN A 71 7.70 -15.87 1.93
C ASN A 71 7.99 -15.77 0.43
N ALA A 72 8.47 -16.85 -0.20
CA ALA A 72 8.65 -16.88 -1.66
C ALA A 72 7.32 -16.79 -2.41
N ARG A 73 6.27 -17.50 -1.97
CA ARG A 73 4.92 -17.40 -2.55
C ARG A 73 4.32 -16.02 -2.38
N ARG A 74 4.43 -15.41 -1.19
CA ARG A 74 4.07 -14.00 -0.97
C ARG A 74 4.79 -13.10 -1.96
N ARG A 75 6.11 -13.20 -2.06
CA ARG A 75 6.92 -12.36 -2.96
C ARG A 75 6.54 -12.54 -4.43
N LYS A 76 6.25 -13.77 -4.87
CA LYS A 76 5.77 -14.06 -6.23
C LYS A 76 4.44 -13.35 -6.50
N ALA A 77 3.49 -13.43 -5.57
CA ALA A 77 2.20 -12.76 -5.66
C ALA A 77 2.33 -11.22 -5.69
N LEU A 78 3.16 -10.65 -4.80
CA LEU A 78 3.41 -9.20 -4.80
C LEU A 78 4.16 -8.73 -6.05
N ASN A 79 5.08 -9.53 -6.60
CA ASN A 79 5.71 -9.21 -7.88
C ASN A 79 4.70 -9.10 -9.01
N TRP A 80 3.69 -9.98 -9.02
CA TRP A 80 2.59 -9.89 -9.96
C TRP A 80 1.78 -8.60 -9.77
N ILE A 81 1.41 -8.22 -8.53
CA ILE A 81 0.70 -6.95 -8.24
C ILE A 81 1.46 -5.76 -8.83
N PHE A 82 2.76 -5.68 -8.57
CA PHE A 82 3.57 -4.56 -9.07
C PHE A 82 3.64 -4.55 -10.60
N LYS A 83 3.72 -5.72 -11.23
CA LYS A 83 3.72 -5.79 -12.69
C LYS A 83 2.38 -5.33 -13.27
N ALA A 84 1.27 -5.70 -12.62
CA ALA A 84 -0.06 -5.23 -12.99
C ALA A 84 -0.20 -3.72 -12.83
N CYS A 85 0.24 -3.15 -11.71
CA CYS A 85 0.27 -1.71 -11.52
C CYS A 85 1.12 -1.00 -12.59
N GLU A 86 2.27 -1.55 -12.97
CA GLU A 86 3.11 -0.99 -14.05
C GLU A 86 2.38 -0.97 -15.40
N VAL A 87 1.74 -2.09 -15.78
CA VAL A 87 1.02 -2.20 -17.06
C VAL A 87 -0.20 -1.27 -17.11
N HIS A 88 -0.94 -1.15 -16.01
CA HIS A 88 -2.12 -0.28 -15.93
C HIS A 88 -1.80 1.15 -15.51
N GLN A 89 -0.54 1.47 -15.21
CA GLN A 89 -0.08 2.78 -14.72
C GLN A 89 -0.76 3.20 -13.41
N PHE A 90 -1.07 2.25 -12.54
CA PHE A 90 -1.60 2.52 -11.21
C PHE A 90 -0.53 3.14 -10.31
N GLY A 91 -0.98 4.05 -9.44
CA GLY A 91 -0.14 4.83 -8.55
C GLY A 91 0.38 4.05 -7.34
N PRO A 92 1.33 4.66 -6.59
CA PRO A 92 1.92 4.07 -5.40
C PRO A 92 0.90 3.82 -4.27
N LEU A 93 -0.18 4.62 -4.19
CA LEU A 93 -1.25 4.42 -3.20
C LEU A 93 -1.97 3.08 -3.42
N CYS A 94 -2.34 2.78 -4.67
CA CYS A 94 -2.96 1.52 -5.05
C CYS A 94 -2.05 0.33 -4.72
N ILE A 95 -0.73 0.44 -4.99
CA ILE A 95 0.25 -0.58 -4.58
C ILE A 95 0.23 -0.79 -3.07
N CYS A 96 0.35 0.29 -2.29
CA CYS A 96 0.44 0.21 -0.84
C CYS A 96 -0.81 -0.40 -0.21
N LEU A 97 -2.01 -0.05 -0.70
CA LEU A 97 -3.26 -0.66 -0.26
C LEU A 97 -3.38 -2.12 -0.68
N SER A 98 -3.01 -2.46 -1.92
CA SER A 98 -3.04 -3.83 -2.41
C SER A 98 -2.19 -4.75 -1.53
N VAL A 99 -0.97 -4.32 -1.20
CA VAL A 99 -0.07 -5.05 -0.30
C VAL A 99 -0.63 -5.10 1.12
N ASN A 100 -1.17 -3.99 1.64
CA ASN A 100 -1.79 -3.94 2.97
C ASN A 100 -2.94 -4.96 3.10
N TYR A 101 -3.83 -5.02 2.10
CA TYR A 101 -4.94 -5.97 2.11
C TYR A 101 -4.43 -7.41 2.06
N PHE A 102 -3.43 -7.67 1.20
CA PHE A 102 -2.85 -8.99 1.02
C PHE A 102 -2.23 -9.52 2.32
N ASP A 103 -1.39 -8.72 2.97
CA ASP A 103 -0.70 -9.12 4.20
C ASP A 103 -1.66 -9.25 5.39
N ARG A 104 -2.60 -8.31 5.55
CA ARG A 104 -3.62 -8.39 6.62
C ARG A 104 -4.53 -9.60 6.43
N PHE A 105 -4.88 -9.93 5.19
CA PHE A 105 -5.69 -11.10 4.90
C PHE A 105 -4.95 -12.39 5.30
N LEU A 106 -3.72 -12.58 4.84
CA LEU A 106 -2.90 -13.75 5.19
C LEU A 106 -2.54 -13.83 6.68
N SER A 107 -2.65 -12.70 7.38
CA SER A 107 -2.48 -12.67 8.82
C SER A 107 -3.65 -13.29 9.59
N VAL A 108 -4.85 -13.34 9.02
CA VAL A 108 -6.06 -13.82 9.71
C VAL A 108 -6.73 -14.99 9.00
N HIS A 109 -6.22 -15.37 7.82
CA HIS A 109 -6.77 -16.43 7.01
C HIS A 109 -5.64 -17.25 6.36
N ASP A 110 -5.65 -18.55 6.64
CA ASP A 110 -4.69 -19.48 6.04
C ASP A 110 -5.22 -19.99 4.70
N LEU A 111 -4.39 -19.86 3.66
CA LEU A 111 -4.69 -20.40 2.35
C LEU A 111 -4.16 -21.83 2.22
N PRO A 112 -4.86 -22.73 1.49
CA PRO A 112 -4.38 -24.07 1.22
C PRO A 112 -2.99 -24.07 0.57
N TYR A 113 -2.03 -24.72 1.23
CA TYR A 113 -0.63 -24.74 0.81
C TYR A 113 -0.44 -25.41 -0.56
N ASP A 114 -1.20 -26.47 -0.83
CA ASP A 114 -1.17 -27.28 -2.05
C ASP A 114 -1.73 -26.56 -3.29
N LYS A 115 -2.34 -25.38 -3.12
CA LYS A 115 -3.04 -24.66 -4.19
C LYS A 115 -2.38 -23.31 -4.45
N ALA A 116 -1.27 -23.32 -5.19
CA ALA A 116 -0.52 -22.11 -5.55
C ALA A 116 -1.38 -21.00 -6.20
N TRP A 117 -2.43 -21.38 -6.94
CA TRP A 117 -3.38 -20.44 -7.55
C TRP A 117 -4.11 -19.54 -6.54
N THR A 118 -4.25 -19.97 -5.27
CA THR A 118 -4.97 -19.20 -4.24
C THR A 118 -4.26 -17.88 -3.90
N MET A 119 -2.93 -17.88 -3.85
CA MET A 119 -2.11 -16.67 -3.64
C MET A 119 -2.24 -15.70 -4.81
N GLN A 120 -2.26 -16.20 -6.04
CA GLN A 120 -2.46 -15.34 -7.21
C GLN A 120 -3.89 -14.77 -7.24
N LEU A 121 -4.91 -15.58 -6.94
CA LEU A 121 -6.30 -15.10 -6.87
C LEU A 121 -6.46 -14.02 -5.78
N LEU A 122 -5.84 -14.21 -4.62
CA LEU A 122 -5.83 -13.21 -3.56
C LEU A 122 -5.17 -11.91 -4.04
N ALA A 123 -4.02 -12.00 -4.72
CA ALA A 123 -3.33 -10.83 -5.26
C ALA A 123 -4.18 -10.06 -6.28
N VAL A 124 -4.86 -10.76 -7.20
CA VAL A 124 -5.78 -10.16 -8.18
C VAL A 124 -6.94 -9.45 -7.48
N ALA A 125 -7.52 -10.08 -6.46
CA ALA A 125 -8.63 -9.50 -5.70
C ALA A 125 -8.19 -8.28 -4.88
N CYS A 126 -7.07 -8.34 -4.17
CA CYS A 126 -6.53 -7.21 -3.41
C CYS A 126 -6.22 -6.02 -4.32
N LEU A 127 -5.62 -6.27 -5.48
CA LEU A 127 -5.37 -5.24 -6.48
C LEU A 127 -6.67 -4.65 -7.02
N SER A 128 -7.66 -5.48 -7.33
CA SER A 128 -8.95 -5.00 -7.84
C SER A 128 -9.65 -4.09 -6.82
N LEU A 129 -9.65 -4.47 -5.54
CA LEU A 129 -10.20 -3.65 -4.46
C LEU A 129 -9.46 -2.32 -4.30
N ALA A 130 -8.12 -2.33 -4.34
CA ALA A 130 -7.32 -1.12 -4.20
C ALA A 130 -7.50 -0.19 -5.40
N ALA A 131 -7.50 -0.73 -6.62
CA ALA A 131 -7.71 0.04 -7.84
C ALA A 131 -9.10 0.72 -7.84
N LYS A 132 -10.16 0.00 -7.43
CA LYS A 132 -11.51 0.58 -7.30
C LYS A 132 -11.60 1.71 -6.27
N LEU A 133 -10.65 1.78 -5.33
CA LEU A 133 -10.64 2.79 -4.28
C LEU A 133 -9.80 4.03 -4.66
N GLU A 134 -8.64 3.81 -5.28
CA GLU A 134 -7.63 4.87 -5.50
C GLU A 134 -7.51 5.34 -6.94
N GLU A 135 -7.89 4.52 -7.93
CA GLU A 135 -7.61 4.81 -9.34
C GLU A 135 -8.84 5.35 -10.05
N THR A 136 -8.67 6.45 -10.79
CA THR A 136 -9.74 7.05 -11.60
C THR A 136 -10.17 6.14 -12.75
N TYR A 137 -9.21 5.41 -13.32
CA TYR A 137 -9.42 4.55 -14.48
C TYR A 137 -9.04 3.12 -14.16
N VAL A 138 -10.04 2.32 -13.81
CA VAL A 138 -9.89 0.89 -13.60
C VAL A 138 -10.40 0.15 -14.85
N PRO A 139 -9.71 -0.87 -15.36
CA PRO A 139 -10.23 -1.73 -16.40
C PRO A 139 -11.63 -2.24 -16.04
N ARG A 140 -12.60 -2.07 -16.95
CA ARG A 140 -14.01 -2.42 -16.69
C ARG A 140 -14.19 -3.92 -16.46
N LEU A 141 -13.40 -4.75 -17.15
CA LEU A 141 -13.46 -6.20 -17.02
C LEU A 141 -12.32 -6.67 -16.11
N LEU A 142 -12.66 -7.52 -15.14
CA LEU A 142 -11.67 -8.12 -14.22
C LEU A 142 -10.68 -9.05 -14.92
N ILE A 143 -11.01 -9.52 -16.13
CA ILE A 143 -10.07 -10.29 -16.96
C ILE A 143 -8.93 -9.41 -17.46
N ASP A 144 -9.19 -8.14 -17.77
CA ASP A 144 -8.19 -7.21 -18.30
C ASP A 144 -7.16 -6.80 -17.24
N LEU A 145 -7.50 -6.96 -15.95
CA LEU A 145 -6.59 -6.75 -14.82
C LEU A 145 -5.51 -7.85 -14.74
N GLN A 146 -5.75 -9.02 -15.35
CA GLN A 146 -4.88 -10.18 -15.25
C GLN A 146 -3.77 -10.15 -16.29
N VAL A 147 -2.76 -9.33 -16.04
CA VAL A 147 -1.66 -9.11 -16.99
C VAL A 147 -0.51 -10.11 -16.81
N GLY A 148 0.32 -10.18 -17.85
CA GLY A 148 1.61 -10.88 -17.89
C GLY A 148 1.45 -12.38 -17.78
N HIS A 149 1.57 -13.10 -18.91
CA HIS A 149 1.43 -14.57 -19.06
C HIS A 149 1.11 -15.33 -17.76
N PRO A 150 -0.11 -15.16 -17.21
CA PRO A 150 -0.37 -15.57 -15.86
C PRO A 150 -0.46 -17.09 -15.81
N GLU A 151 0.12 -17.69 -14.77
CA GLU A 151 0.10 -19.15 -14.59
C GLU A 151 -1.34 -19.67 -14.45
N PHE A 152 -2.20 -18.85 -13.83
CA PHE A 152 -3.62 -19.10 -13.69
C PHE A 152 -4.43 -17.91 -14.20
N LEU A 153 -5.49 -18.18 -14.95
CA LEU A 153 -6.49 -17.19 -15.36
C LEU A 153 -7.80 -17.44 -14.61
N PHE A 154 -8.34 -16.38 -14.01
CA PHE A 154 -9.54 -16.44 -13.20
C PHE A 154 -10.70 -15.75 -13.90
N VAL A 155 -11.86 -16.40 -13.88
CA VAL A 155 -13.12 -15.77 -14.30
C VAL A 155 -13.55 -14.72 -13.29
N ALA A 156 -14.27 -13.69 -13.74
CA ALA A 156 -14.71 -12.56 -12.92
C ALA A 156 -15.41 -12.99 -11.62
N LYS A 157 -16.28 -14.01 -11.68
CA LYS A 157 -17.02 -14.54 -10.52
C LYS A 157 -16.10 -15.05 -9.41
N SER A 158 -14.96 -15.66 -9.76
CA SER A 158 -13.98 -16.16 -8.78
C SER A 158 -13.25 -15.01 -8.10
N ILE A 159 -12.90 -13.97 -8.87
CA ILE A 159 -12.28 -12.75 -8.35
C ILE A 159 -13.25 -12.05 -7.38
N GLN A 160 -14.49 -11.80 -7.79
CA GLN A 160 -15.52 -11.17 -6.96
C GLN A 160 -15.77 -11.91 -5.64
N ARG A 161 -15.76 -13.25 -5.66
CA ARG A 161 -15.85 -14.06 -4.44
C ARG A 161 -14.66 -13.86 -3.52
N MET A 162 -13.45 -13.82 -4.07
CA MET A 162 -12.26 -13.53 -3.29
C MET A 162 -12.26 -12.08 -2.78
N GLU A 163 -12.71 -11.11 -3.56
CA GLU A 163 -12.88 -9.72 -3.11
C GLU A 163 -13.81 -9.65 -1.89
N LEU A 164 -14.98 -10.30 -1.97
CA LEU A 164 -15.92 -10.34 -0.86
C LEU A 164 -15.30 -11.01 0.38
N LEU A 165 -14.55 -12.10 0.19
CA LEU A 165 -13.85 -12.77 1.28
C LEU A 165 -12.81 -11.84 1.93
N VAL A 166 -12.03 -11.11 1.14
CA VAL A 166 -11.06 -10.11 1.63
C VAL A 166 -11.78 -9.01 2.42
N VAL A 167 -12.82 -8.42 1.86
CA VAL A 167 -13.61 -7.36 2.53
C VAL A 167 -14.15 -7.86 3.88
N ASN A 168 -14.70 -9.07 3.92
CA ASN A 168 -15.24 -9.65 5.14
C ASN A 168 -14.15 -9.92 6.18
N ARG A 169 -13.01 -10.51 5.79
CA ARG A 169 -11.89 -10.80 6.70
C ARG A 169 -11.19 -9.53 7.21
N LEU A 170 -11.27 -8.44 6.45
CA LEU A 170 -10.76 -7.13 6.87
C LEU A 170 -11.82 -6.25 7.55
N GLU A 171 -13.03 -6.77 7.79
CA GLU A 171 -14.17 -6.07 8.41
C GLU A 171 -14.54 -4.77 7.68
N GLY A 172 -14.42 -4.75 6.35
CA GLY A 172 -14.71 -3.57 5.53
C GLY A 172 -13.70 -2.43 5.66
N ARG A 173 -12.61 -2.60 6.44
CA ARG A 173 -11.56 -1.58 6.65
C ARG A 173 -10.59 -1.52 5.48
N LEU A 174 -11.10 -1.12 4.31
CA LEU A 174 -10.34 -0.95 3.06
C LEU A 174 -9.63 0.40 2.99
N ARG A 175 -10.16 1.48 3.57
CA ARG A 175 -9.42 2.75 3.70
C ARG A 175 -8.34 2.65 4.78
N ALA A 176 -7.36 1.80 4.54
CA ALA A 176 -6.30 1.48 5.47
C ALA A 176 -5.38 2.69 5.66
N ILE A 177 -5.00 2.92 6.91
CA ILE A 177 -3.98 3.90 7.27
C ILE A 177 -2.63 3.29 6.92
N THR A 178 -2.02 3.78 5.84
CA THR A 178 -0.71 3.32 5.34
C THR A 178 0.33 4.42 5.55
N PRO A 179 1.65 4.15 5.39
CA PRO A 179 2.64 5.21 5.48
C PRO A 179 2.35 6.38 4.53
N CYS A 180 1.75 6.10 3.37
CA CYS A 180 1.35 7.12 2.41
C CYS A 180 0.38 8.16 2.99
N SER A 181 -0.48 7.75 3.93
CA SER A 181 -1.50 8.61 4.54
C SER A 181 -0.93 9.76 5.37
N TYR A 182 0.35 9.71 5.77
CA TYR A 182 0.98 10.74 6.60
C TYR A 182 2.04 11.58 5.87
N ILE A 183 2.33 11.28 4.60
CA ILE A 183 3.45 11.91 3.88
C ILE A 183 3.28 13.42 3.79
N SER A 184 2.10 13.90 3.40
CA SER A 184 1.82 15.34 3.29
C SER A 184 1.99 16.06 4.63
N TYR A 185 1.47 15.46 5.70
CA TYR A 185 1.63 15.98 7.07
C TYR A 185 3.10 16.10 7.48
N PHE A 186 3.88 15.03 7.34
CA PHE A 186 5.28 15.03 7.77
C PHE A 186 6.16 15.95 6.92
N LEU A 187 5.95 16.01 5.60
CA LEU A 187 6.68 16.95 4.73
C LEU A 187 6.35 18.41 5.05
N ARG A 188 5.09 18.72 5.37
CA ARG A 188 4.68 20.06 5.83
C ARG A 188 5.36 20.41 7.16
N LYS A 189 5.41 19.47 8.10
CA LYS A 189 6.06 19.68 9.42
C LYS A 189 7.59 19.90 9.31
N MET A 190 8.23 19.33 8.29
CA MET A 190 9.67 19.52 8.00
C MET A 190 9.96 20.81 7.25
N SER A 191 8.96 21.31 6.52
CA SER A 191 9.09 22.55 5.78
C SER A 191 9.15 23.71 6.79
N LYS A 192 10.19 24.54 6.71
CA LYS A 192 10.36 25.74 7.58
C LYS A 192 9.36 26.86 7.24
N SER A 193 8.49 26.63 6.27
CA SER A 193 7.41 27.51 5.85
C SER A 193 6.08 26.78 5.97
N ASP A 194 5.02 27.50 6.33
CA ASP A 194 3.63 26.99 6.34
C ASP A 194 3.08 26.74 4.91
N GLN A 195 3.95 26.48 3.95
CA GLN A 195 3.59 26.22 2.56
C GLN A 195 3.28 24.74 2.37
N GLU A 196 2.39 24.45 1.42
CA GLU A 196 2.12 23.06 1.06
C GLU A 196 3.37 22.38 0.52
N PRO A 197 3.61 21.12 0.90
CA PRO A 197 4.78 20.38 0.45
C PRO A 197 4.77 20.22 -1.07
N SER A 198 5.96 20.27 -1.67
CA SER A 198 6.10 20.09 -3.12
C SER A 198 5.54 18.74 -3.56
N ASN A 199 4.71 18.75 -4.62
CA ASN A 199 4.19 17.54 -5.26
C ASN A 199 5.31 16.57 -5.66
N THR A 200 6.50 17.08 -5.98
CA THR A 200 7.69 16.27 -6.27
C THR A 200 8.14 15.49 -5.04
N LEU A 201 8.21 16.13 -3.87
CA LEU A 201 8.62 15.46 -2.62
C LEU A 201 7.58 14.42 -2.18
N ILE A 202 6.29 14.74 -2.32
CA ILE A 202 5.21 13.78 -2.08
C ILE A 202 5.39 12.56 -3.00
N SER A 203 5.52 12.79 -4.31
CA SER A 203 5.68 11.73 -5.30
C SER A 203 6.88 10.83 -5.01
N ILE A 204 8.05 11.41 -4.73
CA ILE A 204 9.27 10.66 -4.37
C ILE A 204 9.03 9.84 -3.10
N SER A 205 8.41 10.43 -2.07
CA SER A 205 8.12 9.75 -0.81
C SER A 205 7.21 8.53 -1.01
N LEU A 206 6.13 8.70 -1.78
CA LEU A 206 5.22 7.62 -2.11
C LEU A 206 5.90 6.50 -2.91
N GLN A 207 6.80 6.85 -3.84
CA GLN A 207 7.58 5.87 -4.60
C GLN A 207 8.57 5.10 -3.72
N VAL A 208 9.23 5.77 -2.78
CA VAL A 208 10.11 5.10 -1.80
C VAL A 208 9.31 4.09 -0.98
N ILE A 209 8.15 4.48 -0.43
CA ILE A 209 7.28 3.57 0.32
C ILE A 209 6.86 2.37 -0.54
N ALA A 210 6.32 2.63 -1.74
CA ALA A 210 5.83 1.59 -2.63
C ALA A 210 6.94 0.62 -3.02
N SER A 211 8.14 1.12 -3.35
CA SER A 211 9.29 0.27 -3.72
C SER A 211 9.69 -0.72 -2.62
N LYS A 212 9.49 -0.35 -1.34
CA LYS A 212 9.84 -1.17 -0.17
C LYS A 212 8.69 -2.09 0.26
N ALA A 213 7.46 -1.89 -0.22
CA ALA A 213 6.30 -2.66 0.20
C ALA A 213 6.39 -4.17 -0.13
N LYS A 214 7.20 -4.58 -1.12
CA LYS A 214 7.48 -6.01 -1.38
C LYS A 214 8.29 -6.66 -0.26
N GLY A 215 9.13 -5.89 0.41
CA GLY A 215 9.97 -6.35 1.51
C GLY A 215 9.15 -6.72 2.73
N ILE A 216 9.82 -7.31 3.73
CA ILE A 216 9.23 -7.59 5.04
C ILE A 216 9.77 -6.65 6.12
N ASP A 217 10.77 -5.83 5.79
CA ASP A 217 11.50 -5.00 6.73
C ASP A 217 10.60 -3.96 7.38
N PHE A 218 9.65 -3.40 6.62
CA PHE A 218 8.75 -2.36 7.11
C PHE A 218 7.52 -2.89 7.86
N LEU A 219 7.24 -4.19 7.81
CA LEU A 219 6.04 -4.77 8.42
C LEU A 219 6.02 -4.67 9.95
N GLU A 220 7.20 -4.57 10.60
CA GLU A 220 7.30 -4.41 12.06
C GLU A 220 7.11 -2.96 12.53
N PHE A 221 6.99 -2.01 11.61
CA PHE A 221 6.90 -0.59 11.92
C PHE A 221 5.50 -0.06 11.71
N ARG A 222 5.15 0.95 12.50
CA ARG A 222 3.87 1.62 12.32
C ARG A 222 3.90 2.48 11.07
N PRO A 223 2.74 2.66 10.41
CA PRO A 223 2.63 3.56 9.26
C PRO A 223 3.21 4.96 9.51
N SER A 224 2.94 5.56 10.67
CA SER A 224 3.47 6.86 11.09
C SER A 224 5.00 6.90 11.19
N GLU A 225 5.63 5.84 11.72
CA GLU A 225 7.09 5.73 11.85
C GLU A 225 7.76 5.66 10.48
N VAL A 226 7.21 4.84 9.56
CA VAL A 226 7.72 4.70 8.19
C VAL A 226 7.57 6.01 7.43
N ALA A 227 6.42 6.66 7.53
CA ALA A 227 6.15 7.92 6.85
C ALA A 227 7.10 9.04 7.29
N ALA A 228 7.33 9.17 8.60
CA ALA A 228 8.27 10.15 9.14
C ALA A 228 9.70 9.89 8.66
N ALA A 229 10.15 8.63 8.68
CA ALA A 229 11.48 8.26 8.20
C ALA A 229 11.68 8.57 6.71
N VAL A 230 10.67 8.26 5.88
CA VAL A 230 10.72 8.55 4.44
C VAL A 230 10.72 10.05 4.19
N ALA A 231 9.87 10.82 4.88
CA ALA A 231 9.83 12.27 4.71
C ALA A 231 11.15 12.93 5.15
N LEU A 232 11.78 12.45 6.23
CA LEU A 232 13.12 12.89 6.66
C LEU A 232 14.19 12.59 5.61
N TYR A 233 14.17 11.36 5.09
CA TYR A 233 15.08 10.93 4.03
C TYR A 233 14.95 11.79 2.77
N VAL A 234 13.73 11.98 2.27
CA VAL A 234 13.47 12.73 1.03
C VAL A 234 13.74 14.24 1.19
N SER A 235 13.56 14.78 2.39
CA SER A 235 13.88 16.18 2.69
C SER A 235 15.39 16.44 2.85
N GLY A 236 16.23 15.39 2.82
CA GLY A 236 17.66 15.49 3.10
C GLY A 236 17.99 15.72 4.58
N GLU A 237 16.99 15.55 5.45
CA GLU A 237 17.04 15.94 6.85
C GLU A 237 17.36 14.75 7.80
N LEU A 238 17.63 13.57 7.23
CA LEU A 238 17.80 12.33 8.00
C LEU A 238 18.99 12.35 8.98
N HIS A 239 20.04 13.12 8.65
CA HIS A 239 21.24 13.26 9.49
C HIS A 239 21.33 14.61 10.23
N THR A 240 20.50 15.58 9.86
CA THR A 240 20.52 16.96 10.40
C THR A 240 19.47 17.19 11.47
N VAL A 241 18.39 16.41 11.50
CA VAL A 241 17.38 16.50 12.56
C VAL A 241 17.94 15.92 13.85
N GLN A 242 18.45 16.81 14.69
CA GLN A 242 18.43 16.58 16.12
C GLN A 242 16.95 16.48 16.49
N PHE A 243 16.47 15.27 16.81
CA PHE A 243 15.09 15.04 17.22
C PHE A 243 14.68 15.84 18.49
N ASP A 244 15.61 16.59 19.07
CA ASP A 244 15.41 17.57 20.13
C ASP A 244 14.84 18.90 19.60
N ASP A 245 14.71 19.07 18.28
CA ASP A 245 13.98 20.18 17.70
C ASP A 245 12.49 20.08 18.07
N SER A 246 11.96 21.20 18.56
CA SER A 246 10.66 21.32 19.24
C SER A 246 9.47 20.83 18.42
N SER A 247 9.61 20.77 17.09
CA SER A 247 8.55 20.40 16.14
C SER A 247 8.22 18.91 16.10
N PHE A 248 9.18 18.01 16.40
CA PHE A 248 8.98 16.54 16.35
C PHE A 248 8.90 15.89 17.73
N SER A 249 9.49 16.54 18.74
CA SER A 249 9.49 16.07 20.13
C SER A 249 8.11 15.69 20.68
N PRO A 250 7.00 16.41 20.39
CA PRO A 250 5.69 16.03 20.93
C PRO A 250 5.04 14.83 20.22
N LEU A 251 5.46 14.51 18.99
CA LEU A 251 4.82 13.46 18.18
C LEU A 251 5.44 12.08 18.40
N PHE A 252 6.75 12.04 18.69
CA PHE A 252 7.48 10.79 18.83
C PHE A 252 8.16 10.69 20.19
N SER A 253 7.81 9.63 20.91
CA SER A 253 8.58 9.17 22.05
C SER A 253 10.02 8.85 21.66
N PRO A 254 10.99 8.88 22.61
CA PRO A 254 12.38 8.52 22.34
C PRO A 254 12.55 7.17 21.61
N LEU A 255 11.75 6.17 21.98
CA LEU A 255 11.77 4.84 21.35
C LEU A 255 11.34 4.89 19.87
N GLN A 256 10.35 5.72 19.52
CA GLN A 256 9.94 5.90 18.13
C GLN A 256 11.01 6.62 17.31
N LYS A 257 11.75 7.55 17.91
CA LYS A 257 12.87 8.25 17.24
C LYS A 257 13.97 7.27 16.81
N GLU A 258 14.35 6.32 17.67
CA GLU A 258 15.32 5.27 17.31
C GLU A 258 14.82 4.37 16.18
N ARG A 259 13.53 4.02 16.21
CA ARG A 259 12.89 3.22 15.15
C ARG A 259 12.84 3.95 13.82
N VAL A 260 12.53 5.24 13.82
CA VAL A 260 12.58 6.11 12.62
C VAL A 260 13.99 6.15 12.03
N LYS A 261 15.03 6.31 12.86
CA LYS A 261 16.44 6.24 12.40
C LYS A 261 16.79 4.88 11.80
N LYS A 262 16.34 3.79 12.43
CA LYS A 262 16.53 2.42 11.92
C LYS A 262 15.91 2.25 10.52
N ILE A 263 14.69 2.76 10.32
CA ILE A 263 14.03 2.75 9.00
C ILE A 263 14.84 3.58 7.99
N GLY A 264 15.32 4.76 8.37
CA GLY A 264 16.18 5.60 7.53
C GLY A 264 17.39 4.84 6.98
N GLY A 265 18.13 4.14 7.84
CA GLY A 265 19.27 3.34 7.42
C GLY A 265 18.90 2.21 6.45
N MET A 266 17.72 1.59 6.61
CA MET A 266 17.21 0.57 5.68
C MET A 266 16.83 1.14 4.30
N ILE A 267 16.39 2.40 4.27
CA ILE A 267 16.09 3.09 3.01
C ILE A 267 17.40 3.31 2.24
N GLU A 268 18.42 3.84 2.91
CA GLU A 268 19.76 4.13 2.35
C GLU A 268 20.48 2.87 1.86
N SER A 269 20.51 1.81 2.67
CA SER A 269 21.25 0.58 2.35
C SER A 269 20.69 -0.17 1.15
N GLY A 270 19.42 0.04 0.79
CA GLY A 270 18.80 -0.55 -0.39
C GLY A 270 18.74 0.38 -1.61
N GLY A 271 19.40 1.54 -1.56
CA GLY A 271 19.27 2.63 -2.52
C GLY A 271 20.30 2.66 -3.66
N SER A 272 21.13 1.62 -3.85
CA SER A 272 22.25 1.62 -4.83
C SER A 272 21.82 1.73 -6.31
N GLY A 273 20.54 1.93 -6.61
CA GLY A 273 20.03 2.18 -7.96
C GLY A 273 19.18 3.45 -8.12
N LEU A 274 19.03 4.32 -7.11
CA LEU A 274 18.08 5.45 -7.17
C LEU A 274 18.69 6.85 -7.01
N CYS A 275 19.96 6.98 -6.62
CA CYS A 275 20.60 8.29 -6.42
C CYS A 275 22.09 8.25 -6.77
N SER A 276 22.47 8.85 -7.91
CA SER A 276 23.84 9.35 -8.08
C SER A 276 23.89 10.78 -7.54
N GLN A 277 24.63 10.98 -6.45
CA GLN A 277 24.88 12.32 -5.93
C GLN A 277 25.80 13.08 -6.91
N THR A 278 25.37 14.25 -7.38
CA THR A 278 26.29 15.26 -7.94
C THR A 278 26.56 16.36 -6.91
N PRO A 279 27.69 17.08 -6.98
CA PRO A 279 28.20 17.95 -5.90
C PRO A 279 27.37 19.21 -5.63
N SER A 280 26.16 19.36 -6.19
CA SER A 280 25.38 20.60 -6.15
C SER A 280 24.02 20.49 -5.46
N GLY A 281 23.74 19.41 -4.72
CA GLY A 281 22.53 19.33 -3.87
C GLY A 281 21.20 19.23 -4.62
N VAL A 282 21.22 18.96 -5.93
CA VAL A 282 20.02 18.64 -6.72
C VAL A 282 19.91 17.12 -6.84
N LEU A 283 18.87 16.56 -6.24
CA LEU A 283 18.52 15.14 -6.40
C LEU A 283 18.02 14.92 -7.83
N GLU A 284 18.87 14.35 -8.69
CA GLU A 284 18.46 13.91 -10.03
C GLU A 284 17.96 12.46 -9.96
N VAL A 285 16.69 12.26 -10.32
CA VAL A 285 16.03 10.95 -10.30
C VAL A 285 16.41 10.19 -11.56
N SER A 286 17.14 9.08 -11.42
CA SER A 286 17.24 8.10 -12.50
C SER A 286 15.85 7.50 -12.75
N ALA A 287 15.25 7.85 -13.89
CA ALA A 287 13.89 7.51 -14.33
C ALA A 287 13.69 6.02 -14.69
N SER A 288 14.40 5.09 -14.03
CA SER A 288 14.47 3.69 -14.44
C SER A 288 13.52 2.74 -13.71
N CYS A 289 12.66 3.21 -12.79
CA CYS A 289 11.73 2.30 -12.10
C CYS A 289 10.22 2.60 -12.21
N PHE A 290 9.79 3.82 -12.51
CA PHE A 290 8.38 4.09 -12.83
C PHE A 290 8.29 5.35 -13.69
N SER A 291 8.19 5.19 -15.02
CA SER A 291 7.80 6.30 -15.91
C SER A 291 6.29 6.54 -15.77
N ILE A 292 5.87 7.11 -14.64
CA ILE A 292 4.52 7.67 -14.52
C ILE A 292 4.62 9.09 -15.07
N LYS A 293 4.11 9.29 -16.29
CA LYS A 293 3.90 10.64 -16.82
C LYS A 293 2.90 11.33 -15.90
N THR A 294 3.36 12.34 -15.17
CA THR A 294 2.48 13.30 -14.54
C THR A 294 1.72 14.00 -15.67
N HIS A 295 0.45 13.65 -15.87
CA HIS A 295 -0.45 14.48 -16.66
C HIS A 295 -0.69 15.76 -15.87
N ALA A 296 -0.02 16.84 -16.32
CA ALA A 296 -0.46 18.18 -16.02
C ALA A 296 -1.83 18.37 -16.70
N TYR A 297 -2.81 18.82 -15.94
CA TYR A 297 -4.07 19.34 -16.47
C TYR A 297 -3.81 20.61 -17.28
#